data_AF-A0A3D6BL64-F1
#
_entry.id   AF-A0A3D6BL64-F1
#
_cell.length_a   1.000
_cell.length_b   1.000
_cell.length_c   1.000
_cell.angle_alpha   90.00
_cell.angle_beta   90.00
_cell.angle_gamma   90.00
#
_symmetry.space_group_name_H-M   'P 1'
#
loop_
_entity.id
_entity.type
_entity.pdbx_description
1 polymer ?
#
loop_
_entity_poly.entity_id
_entity_poly.type
_entity_poly.pdbx_seq_one_letter_code
_entity_poly.pdbx_strand_id
1 'polypeptide(L)'
;VNKEGKGPSWANSLFEDNAEHGLGLYLGQKKIRDDLKCKVEAIADKVPEAAKWLETYNCGEANQAATKDLVAALEKLDCGCDTRAELLEKKDFLNKKSCW
;
A
#
# COMPACT_ATOMS: atom_id res chain seq x y z
N VAL A 1 14.67 -12.67 -2.58
CA VAL A 1 13.75 -12.01 -3.52
C VAL A 1 13.00 -13.08 -4.31
N ASN A 2 11.69 -12.93 -4.54
CA ASN A 2 10.87 -13.89 -5.31
C ASN A 2 10.89 -13.57 -6.82
N LYS A 3 10.17 -14.37 -7.64
CA LYS A 3 10.10 -14.17 -9.10
C LYS A 3 9.48 -12.83 -9.53
N GLU A 4 8.74 -12.17 -8.65
CA GLU A 4 8.15 -10.84 -8.89
C GLU A 4 9.07 -9.69 -8.43
N GLY A 5 10.32 -9.97 -8.04
CA GLY A 5 11.25 -8.96 -7.53
C GLY A 5 10.98 -8.50 -6.09
N LYS A 6 10.08 -9.18 -5.36
CA LYS A 6 9.70 -8.82 -3.97
C LYS A 6 10.51 -9.60 -2.94
N GLY A 7 10.94 -8.94 -1.88
CA GLY A 7 11.69 -9.57 -0.79
C GLY A 7 11.69 -8.71 0.48
N PRO A 8 12.28 -9.21 1.57
CA PRO A 8 12.47 -8.40 2.76
C PRO A 8 13.39 -7.21 2.42
N SER A 9 12.96 -6.01 2.83
CA SER A 9 13.87 -4.86 2.91
C SER A 9 14.55 -4.92 4.27
N TRP A 10 15.87 -4.77 4.29
CA TRP A 10 16.68 -4.90 5.49
C TRP A 10 17.45 -3.61 5.74
N ALA A 11 17.43 -3.14 6.99
CA ALA A 11 18.14 -1.97 7.43
C ALA A 11 18.63 -2.20 8.87
N ASN A 12 19.81 -1.70 9.18
CA ASN A 12 20.38 -1.73 10.53
C ASN A 12 20.69 -0.28 10.90
N SER A 13 20.16 0.16 12.04
CA SER A 13 20.48 1.47 12.62
C SER A 13 21.68 1.31 13.55
N LEU A 14 21.47 1.41 14.86
CA LEU A 14 22.47 1.21 15.89
C LEU A 14 22.03 0.08 16.83
N PHE A 15 22.91 -0.27 17.76
CA PHE A 15 22.64 -1.33 18.72
C PHE A 15 21.54 -0.93 19.71
N GLU A 16 21.53 0.34 20.11
CA GLU A 16 20.69 0.90 21.16
C GLU A 16 19.29 1.35 20.69
N ASP A 17 19.03 1.47 19.38
CA ASP A 17 17.81 2.11 18.84
C ASP A 17 16.99 1.20 17.90
N ASN A 18 17.25 -0.11 17.87
CA ASN A 18 16.61 -1.01 16.89
C ASN A 18 15.06 -1.00 16.98
N ALA A 19 14.51 -0.86 18.19
CA ALA A 19 13.06 -0.80 18.39
C ALA A 19 12.48 0.53 17.88
N GLU A 20 13.10 1.65 18.21
CA GLU A 20 12.73 2.99 17.78
C GLU A 20 12.87 3.14 16.26
N HIS A 21 13.92 2.57 15.67
CA HIS A 21 14.12 2.53 14.24
C HIS A 21 13.02 1.73 13.54
N GLY A 22 12.70 0.52 14.03
CA GLY A 22 11.58 -0.28 13.53
C GLY A 22 10.23 0.42 13.66
N LEU A 23 10.00 1.12 14.77
CA LEU A 23 8.81 1.93 14.98
C LEU A 23 8.73 3.10 13.98
N GLY A 24 9.85 3.78 13.71
CA GLY A 24 9.93 4.84 12.71
C GLY A 24 9.55 4.35 11.31
N LEU A 25 10.07 3.19 10.91
CA LEU A 25 9.72 2.55 9.63
C LEU A 25 8.22 2.20 9.56
N TYR A 26 7.66 1.66 10.65
CA TYR A 26 6.22 1.36 10.73
C TYR A 26 5.36 2.63 10.59
N LEU A 27 5.69 3.70 11.33
CA LEU A 27 4.93 4.95 11.30
C LEU A 27 5.00 5.61 9.92
N GLY A 28 6.16 5.61 9.27
CA GLY A 28 6.32 6.10 7.90
C GLY A 28 5.45 5.33 6.91
N GLN A 29 5.48 4.00 6.97
CA GLN A 29 4.60 3.15 6.14
C GLN A 29 3.12 3.43 6.41
N LYS A 30 2.73 3.55 7.69
CA LYS A 30 1.36 3.85 8.08
C LYS A 30 0.89 5.19 7.50
N LYS A 31 1.69 6.26 7.60
CA LYS A 31 1.33 7.57 7.07
C LYS A 31 1.10 7.54 5.56
N ILE A 32 2.00 6.90 4.81
CA ILE A 32 1.86 6.77 3.36
C ILE A 32 0.56 6.01 3.02
N ARG A 33 0.27 4.91 3.73
CA ARG A 33 -0.93 4.11 3.49
C ARG A 33 -2.21 4.84 3.87
N ASP A 34 -2.21 5.60 4.96
CA ASP A 34 -3.37 6.41 5.37
C ASP A 34 -3.67 7.50 4.32
N ASP A 35 -2.64 8.12 3.73
CA ASP A 35 -2.83 9.11 2.65
C ASP A 35 -3.38 8.46 1.37
N LEU A 36 -2.92 7.26 1.03
CA LEU A 36 -3.46 6.50 -0.09
C LEU A 36 -4.89 6.06 0.18
N LYS A 37 -5.22 5.70 1.43
CA LYS A 37 -6.58 5.31 1.82
C LYS A 37 -7.59 6.42 1.50
N CYS A 38 -7.30 7.66 1.86
CA CYS A 38 -8.17 8.80 1.54
C CYS A 38 -8.41 8.95 0.02
N LYS A 39 -7.39 8.66 -0.79
CA LYS A 39 -7.49 8.71 -2.26
C LYS A 39 -8.29 7.54 -2.81
N VAL A 40 -8.13 6.35 -2.25
CA VAL A 40 -8.93 5.16 -2.60
C VAL A 40 -10.40 5.40 -2.26
N GLU A 41 -10.70 6.01 -1.11
CA GLU A 41 -12.06 6.41 -0.73
C GLU A 41 -12.67 7.38 -1.74
N ALA A 42 -11.90 8.36 -2.22
CA ALA A 42 -12.37 9.35 -3.20
C ALA A 42 -12.71 8.78 -4.59
N ILE A 43 -12.23 7.58 -4.91
CA ILE A 43 -12.50 6.91 -6.20
C ILE A 43 -13.41 5.69 -6.05
N ALA A 44 -13.92 5.40 -4.85
CA ALA A 44 -14.68 4.19 -4.58
C ALA A 44 -15.95 4.07 -5.43
N ASP A 45 -16.58 5.19 -5.78
CA ASP A 45 -17.76 5.22 -6.67
C ASP A 45 -17.44 4.84 -8.12
N LYS A 46 -16.17 4.95 -8.53
CA LYS A 46 -15.71 4.71 -9.91
C LYS A 46 -15.00 3.38 -10.07
N VAL A 47 -14.46 2.84 -8.96
CA VAL A 47 -13.64 1.63 -8.93
C VAL A 47 -14.19 0.69 -7.86
N PRO A 48 -15.05 -0.29 -8.23
CA PRO A 48 -15.65 -1.22 -7.28
C PRO A 48 -14.64 -1.97 -6.39
N GLU A 49 -13.45 -2.25 -6.92
CA GLU A 49 -12.36 -2.93 -6.21
C GLU A 49 -11.83 -2.12 -5.02
N ALA A 50 -12.05 -0.79 -4.99
CA ALA A 50 -11.68 0.07 -3.88
C ALA A 50 -12.37 -0.34 -2.58
N ALA A 51 -13.65 -0.74 -2.63
CA ALA A 51 -14.41 -1.16 -1.45
C ALA A 51 -13.75 -2.37 -0.76
N LYS A 52 -13.44 -3.42 -1.53
CA LYS A 52 -12.77 -4.62 -1.03
C LYS A 52 -11.37 -4.32 -0.48
N TRP A 53 -10.64 -3.38 -1.10
CA TRP A 53 -9.35 -2.94 -0.57
C TRP A 53 -9.49 -2.24 0.80
N LEU A 54 -10.49 -1.38 0.96
CA LEU A 54 -10.76 -0.65 2.20
C LEU A 54 -11.18 -1.61 3.33
N GLU A 55 -12.02 -2.59 3.05
CA GLU A 55 -12.43 -3.63 4.01
C GLU A 55 -11.24 -4.46 4.50
N THR A 56 -10.31 -4.76 3.59
CA THR A 56 -9.13 -5.59 3.89
C THR A 56 -7.92 -4.79 4.37
N TYR A 57 -7.99 -3.47 4.46
CA TYR A 57 -6.86 -2.55 4.68
C TYR A 57 -5.85 -2.98 5.77
N ASN A 58 -6.37 -3.51 6.88
CA ASN A 58 -5.59 -3.93 8.05
C ASN A 58 -5.20 -5.43 8.06
N CYS A 59 -5.78 -6.24 7.17
CA CYS A 59 -5.51 -7.68 7.08
C CYS A 59 -4.37 -7.94 6.10
N GLY A 60 -3.21 -8.40 6.59
CA GLY A 60 -2.01 -8.57 5.75
C GLY A 60 -2.21 -9.55 4.59
N GLU A 61 -2.87 -10.67 4.86
CA GLU A 61 -3.09 -11.72 3.85
C GLU A 61 -4.16 -11.30 2.82
N ALA A 62 -5.33 -10.85 3.30
CA ALA A 62 -6.44 -10.49 2.41
C ALA A 62 -6.16 -9.24 1.57
N ASN A 63 -5.41 -8.27 2.11
CA ASN A 63 -5.10 -7.02 1.41
C ASN A 63 -4.20 -7.23 0.19
N GLN A 64 -3.41 -8.31 0.16
CA GLN A 64 -2.54 -8.59 -0.98
C GLN A 64 -3.34 -8.89 -2.25
N ALA A 65 -4.39 -9.71 -2.15
CA ALA A 65 -5.26 -10.00 -3.28
C ALA A 65 -6.06 -8.76 -3.70
N ALA A 66 -6.67 -8.07 -2.73
CA ALA A 66 -7.44 -6.85 -2.99
C ALA A 66 -6.59 -5.72 -3.62
N THR A 67 -5.32 -5.61 -3.23
CA THR A 67 -4.38 -4.64 -3.83
C THR A 67 -4.08 -4.99 -5.29
N LYS A 68 -3.86 -6.27 -5.62
CA LYS A 68 -3.64 -6.69 -7.00
C LYS A 68 -4.85 -6.36 -7.88
N ASP A 69 -6.05 -6.66 -7.38
CA ASP A 69 -7.32 -6.36 -8.07
C ASP A 69 -7.47 -4.84 -8.29
N LEU A 70 -7.25 -4.03 -7.24
CA LEU A 70 -7.32 -2.56 -7.31
C LEU A 70 -6.32 -1.97 -8.29
N VAL A 71 -5.05 -2.40 -8.26
CA VAL A 71 -4.03 -1.89 -9.18
C VAL A 71 -4.39 -2.23 -10.63
N ALA A 72 -4.85 -3.46 -10.89
CA ALA A 72 -5.27 -3.85 -12.23
C ALA A 72 -6.49 -3.04 -12.74
N ALA A 73 -7.43 -2.71 -11.86
CA ALA A 73 -8.55 -1.84 -12.18
C ALA A 73 -8.10 -0.41 -12.48
N LEU A 74 -7.20 0.15 -11.66
CA LEU A 74 -6.61 1.48 -11.88
C LEU A 74 -5.79 1.57 -13.18
N GLU A 75 -5.06 0.51 -13.55
CA GLU A 75 -4.30 0.50 -14.80
C GLU A 75 -5.22 0.52 -16.03
N LYS A 76 -6.41 -0.09 -15.95
CA LYS A 76 -7.42 -0.10 -17.03
C LYS A 76 -8.31 1.14 -17.06
N LEU A 77 -8.49 1.81 -15.92
CA LEU A 77 -9.40 2.94 -15.80
C LEU A 77 -8.87 4.13 -16.60
N ASP A 78 -9.47 4.43 -17.75
CA ASP A 78 -9.14 5.62 -18.53
C ASP A 78 -9.86 6.87 -17.98
N CYS A 79 -9.51 7.24 -16.74
CA CYS A 79 -9.81 8.57 -16.22
C CYS A 79 -8.53 9.42 -16.36
N GLY A 80 -8.65 10.63 -16.91
CA GLY A 80 -7.61 11.65 -16.80
C GLY A 80 -7.59 12.29 -15.41
N CYS A 81 -7.64 11.46 -14.36
CA CYS A 81 -7.78 11.92 -12.99
C CYS A 81 -6.45 11.82 -12.22
N ASP A 82 -5.97 12.95 -11.68
CA ASP A 82 -4.69 13.04 -10.96
C ASP A 82 -4.59 12.03 -9.81
N THR A 83 -5.71 11.77 -9.13
CA THR A 83 -5.81 10.77 -8.06
C THR A 83 -5.41 9.36 -8.51
N ARG A 84 -5.77 8.94 -9.73
CA ARG A 84 -5.36 7.64 -10.30
C ARG A 84 -3.85 7.62 -10.51
N ALA A 85 -3.29 8.68 -11.09
CA ALA A 85 -1.87 8.76 -11.37
C ALA A 85 -1.04 8.63 -10.08
N GLU A 86 -1.43 9.35 -9.03
CA GLU A 86 -0.77 9.28 -7.72
C GLU A 86 -0.90 7.90 -7.05
N LEU A 87 -2.06 7.24 -7.19
CA LEU A 87 -2.26 5.88 -6.67
C LEU A 87 -1.37 4.86 -7.40
N LEU A 88 -1.23 4.99 -8.73
CA LEU A 88 -0.38 4.11 -9.54
C LEU A 88 1.11 4.38 -9.29
N GLU A 89 1.50 5.63 -9.07
CA GLU A 89 2.88 6.00 -8.70
C GLU A 89 3.29 5.33 -7.37
N LYS A 90 2.38 5.30 -6.40
CA LYS A 90 2.63 4.75 -5.06
C LYS A 90 2.05 3.34 -4.86
N LYS A 91 1.82 2.59 -5.94
CA LYS A 91 1.14 1.28 -5.89
C LYS A 91 1.83 0.25 -4.99
N ASP A 92 3.15 0.34 -4.84
CA ASP A 92 3.91 -0.55 -3.97
C ASP A 92 3.55 -0.41 -2.50
N PHE A 93 2.97 0.72 -2.09
CA PHE A 93 2.54 0.98 -0.72
C PHE A 93 1.09 0.57 -0.45
N LEU A 94 0.28 0.29 -1.48
CA LEU A 94 -1.12 -0.11 -1.28
C LEU A 94 -1.24 -1.41 -0.48
N ASN A 95 -0.33 -2.37 -0.71
CA ASN A 95 -0.32 -3.61 0.05
C ASN A 95 0.25 -3.40 1.46
N LYS A 96 -0.40 -3.97 2.48
CA LYS A 96 0.09 -3.94 3.87
C LYS A 96 1.47 -4.57 3.97
N LYS A 97 2.40 -3.82 4.57
CA LYS A 97 3.75 -4.28 4.89
C LYS A 97 3.80 -4.86 6.30
N SER A 98 4.79 -5.72 6.53
CA SER A 98 5.08 -6.33 7.82
C SER A 98 6.44 -5.83 8.29
N CYS A 99 6.48 -5.15 9.42
CA CYS A 99 7.69 -4.63 10.06
C CYS A 99 8.10 -5.63 11.16
N TRP A 100 9.36 -6.06 11.13
CA TRP A 100 9.97 -7.04 12.03
C TRP A 100 11.25 -6.48 12.62
#